data_AF-A0A2V1A973-F1
#
_entry.id   AF-A0A2V1A973-F1
#
_cell.length_a   1.000
_cell.length_b   1.000
_cell.length_c   1.000
_cell.angle_alpha   90.00
_cell.angle_beta   90.00
_cell.angle_gamma   90.00
#
_symmetry.space_group_name_H-M   'P 1'
#
loop_
_entity.id
_entity.type
_entity.pdbx_description
1 polymer ?
#
loop_
_entity_poly.entity_id
_entity_poly.type
_entity_poly.pdbx_seq_one_letter_code
_entity_poly.pdbx_strand_id
1 'polypeptide(L)'
;MSLSSLANFCAHLKNCTNVNIGLTSVPLSRLHLQVALNLYKEGFLSSIQRGSTVGPDEKPVDPGRKVNLSTTEVKALASGFPVRFIKPLQPAECIFLRTEDNEVVEIQEAAKRDLQGLALCRVK
;
A
#
# COMPACT_ATOMS: atom_id res chain seq x y z
N MET A 1 12.12 -6.41 -13.50
CA MET A 1 11.07 -7.39 -13.86
C MET A 1 11.11 -7.59 -15.37
N SER A 2 11.16 -8.83 -15.85
CA SER A 2 11.39 -9.15 -17.26
C SER A 2 10.10 -9.06 -18.09
N LEU A 3 10.22 -8.66 -19.36
CA LEU A 3 9.14 -8.69 -20.37
C LEU A 3 8.56 -10.10 -20.56
N SER A 4 9.36 -11.14 -20.34
CA SER A 4 8.91 -12.53 -20.41
C SER A 4 7.85 -12.88 -19.37
N SER A 5 7.95 -12.32 -18.15
CA SER A 5 6.93 -12.51 -17.11
C SER A 5 5.59 -11.92 -17.52
N LEU A 6 5.60 -10.76 -18.19
CA LEU A 6 4.39 -10.13 -18.71
C LEU A 6 3.78 -10.94 -19.86
N ALA A 7 4.59 -11.47 -20.77
CA ALA A 7 4.10 -12.33 -21.85
C ALA A 7 3.37 -13.56 -21.30
N ASN A 8 3.93 -14.21 -20.26
CA ASN A 8 3.30 -15.34 -19.59
C ASN A 8 1.98 -14.95 -18.90
N PHE A 9 1.93 -13.78 -18.25
CA PHE A 9 0.69 -13.24 -17.67
C PHE A 9 -0.41 -13.05 -18.71
N CYS A 10 -0.09 -12.42 -19.85
CA CYS A 10 -1.06 -12.21 -20.93
C CYS A 10 -1.52 -13.54 -21.57
N ALA A 11 -0.60 -14.48 -21.77
CA ALA A 11 -0.92 -15.81 -22.29
C ALA A 11 -1.86 -16.58 -21.33
N HIS A 12 -1.60 -16.51 -20.02
CA HIS A 12 -2.44 -17.10 -19.00
C HIS A 12 -3.86 -16.53 -19.01
N LEU A 13 -3.99 -15.20 -19.02
CA LEU A 13 -5.31 -14.55 -19.11
C LEU A 13 -6.07 -14.98 -20.37
N LYS A 14 -5.39 -15.01 -21.53
CA LYS A 14 -5.99 -15.45 -22.79
C LYS A 14 -6.49 -16.90 -22.71
N ASN A 15 -5.71 -17.80 -22.11
CA ASN A 15 -6.11 -19.19 -21.94
C ASN A 15 -7.32 -19.32 -21.01
N CYS A 16 -7.39 -18.54 -19.92
CA CYS A 16 -8.56 -18.51 -19.04
C CYS A 16 -9.82 -18.02 -19.76
N THR A 17 -9.70 -16.98 -20.60
CA THR A 17 -10.82 -16.48 -21.41
C THR A 17 -11.29 -17.50 -22.45
N ASN A 18 -10.36 -18.21 -23.11
CA ASN A 18 -10.70 -19.24 -24.08
C ASN A 18 -11.52 -20.40 -23.48
N VAL A 19 -11.28 -20.72 -22.20
CA VAL A 19 -11.99 -21.80 -21.47
C VAL A 19 -13.14 -21.23 -20.61
N ASN A 20 -13.40 -19.93 -20.67
CA ASN A 20 -14.44 -19.22 -19.92
C ASN A 20 -14.38 -19.44 -18.40
N ILE A 21 -13.18 -19.33 -17.82
CA ILE A 21 -12.97 -19.43 -16.37
C ILE A 21 -13.26 -18.07 -15.72
N GLY A 22 -14.20 -18.04 -14.78
CA GLY A 22 -14.65 -16.81 -14.12
C GLY A 22 -13.66 -16.20 -13.10
N LEU A 23 -12.71 -16.98 -12.58
CA LEU A 23 -11.71 -16.51 -11.61
C LEU A 23 -10.38 -17.20 -11.87
N THR A 24 -9.29 -16.42 -11.89
CA THR A 24 -7.94 -16.94 -12.11
C THR A 24 -6.94 -16.27 -11.17
N SER A 25 -5.90 -17.01 -10.77
CA SER A 25 -4.81 -16.51 -9.94
C SER A 25 -3.57 -16.19 -10.79
N VAL A 26 -2.84 -15.16 -10.38
CA VAL A 26 -1.64 -14.67 -11.05
C VAL A 26 -0.57 -14.34 -10.01
N PRO A 27 0.72 -14.59 -10.28
CA PRO A 27 1.80 -14.20 -9.38
C PRO A 27 1.81 -12.70 -9.07
N LEU A 28 1.90 -12.38 -7.78
CA LEU A 28 1.90 -11.00 -7.28
C LEU A 28 3.24 -10.30 -7.62
N SER A 29 3.16 -9.36 -8.56
CA SER A 29 4.25 -8.46 -8.96
C SER A 29 3.70 -7.06 -9.13
N ARG A 30 4.51 -6.02 -8.87
CA ARG A 30 4.10 -4.62 -9.09
C ARG A 30 3.63 -4.38 -10.53
N LEU A 31 4.29 -5.00 -11.50
CA LEU A 31 3.98 -4.85 -12.92
C LEU A 31 2.64 -5.53 -13.27
N HIS A 32 2.43 -6.78 -12.86
CA HIS A 32 1.16 -7.47 -13.10
C HIS A 32 -0.01 -6.75 -12.43
N LEU A 33 0.20 -6.24 -11.21
CA LEU A 33 -0.82 -5.47 -10.49
C LEU A 33 -1.17 -4.19 -11.26
N GLN A 34 -0.18 -3.45 -11.76
CA GLN A 34 -0.43 -2.23 -12.53
C GLN A 34 -1.21 -2.51 -13.83
N VAL A 35 -0.82 -3.56 -14.57
CA VAL A 35 -1.51 -3.95 -15.81
C VAL A 35 -2.94 -4.42 -15.51
N ALA A 36 -3.12 -5.28 -14.50
CA ALA A 36 -4.44 -5.74 -14.09
C ALA A 36 -5.33 -4.54 -13.70
N LEU A 37 -4.83 -3.61 -12.89
CA LEU A 37 -5.58 -2.44 -12.45
C LEU A 37 -6.03 -1.56 -13.62
N ASN A 38 -5.20 -1.43 -14.65
CA ASN A 38 -5.60 -0.76 -15.90
C ASN A 38 -6.68 -1.55 -16.65
N LEU A 39 -6.54 -2.88 -16.80
CA LEU A 39 -7.56 -3.73 -17.41
C LEU A 39 -8.91 -3.66 -16.67
N TYR A 40 -8.89 -3.56 -15.35
CA TYR A 40 -10.09 -3.36 -14.53
C TYR A 40 -10.74 -1.99 -14.79
N LYS A 41 -9.94 -0.92 -14.84
CA LYS A 41 -10.44 0.43 -15.13
C LYS A 41 -11.08 0.53 -16.52
N GLU A 42 -10.51 -0.14 -17.51
CA GLU A 42 -11.05 -0.22 -18.87
C GLU A 42 -12.21 -1.22 -19.01
N GLY A 43 -12.58 -1.93 -17.93
CA GLY A 43 -13.73 -2.85 -17.91
C GLY A 43 -13.46 -4.24 -18.50
N PHE A 44 -12.21 -4.60 -18.81
CA PHE A 44 -11.86 -5.96 -19.24
C PHE A 44 -11.88 -6.99 -18.10
N LEU A 45 -11.67 -6.54 -16.85
CA LEU A 45 -11.76 -7.37 -15.65
C LEU A 45 -12.92 -6.91 -14.78
N SER A 46 -13.67 -7.86 -14.23
CA SER A 46 -14.79 -7.58 -13.33
C SER A 46 -14.35 -7.20 -11.92
N SER A 47 -13.24 -7.77 -11.42
CA SER A 47 -12.70 -7.49 -10.09
C SER A 47 -11.21 -7.84 -9.99
N ILE A 48 -10.53 -7.23 -9.02
CA ILE A 48 -9.14 -7.54 -8.66
C ILE A 48 -9.03 -7.62 -7.15
N GLN A 49 -8.47 -8.72 -6.67
CA GLN A 49 -8.26 -8.97 -5.25
C GLN A 49 -6.89 -9.59 -5.03
N ARG A 50 -6.26 -9.23 -3.92
CA ARG A 50 -5.03 -9.91 -3.47
C ARG A 50 -5.39 -11.23 -2.80
N GLY A 51 -4.46 -12.16 -2.79
CA GLY A 51 -4.71 -13.50 -2.27
C GLY A 51 -3.44 -14.30 -2.06
N SER A 52 -3.62 -15.48 -1.50
CA SER A 52 -2.61 -16.51 -1.36
C SER A 52 -2.77 -17.56 -2.47
N THR A 53 -1.91 -18.59 -2.48
CA THR A 53 -2.00 -19.73 -3.40
C THR A 53 -3.26 -20.57 -3.21
N VAL A 54 -3.92 -20.43 -2.05
CA VAL A 54 -5.17 -21.12 -1.71
C VAL A 54 -6.41 -20.40 -2.26
N GLY A 55 -6.36 -19.07 -2.43
CA GLY A 55 -7.51 -18.28 -2.87
C GLY A 55 -7.38 -16.78 -2.58
N PRO A 56 -8.41 -15.99 -2.97
CA PRO A 56 -8.46 -14.56 -2.67
C PRO A 56 -8.65 -14.29 -1.18
N ASP A 57 -8.06 -13.20 -0.68
CA ASP A 57 -8.12 -12.84 0.75
C ASP A 57 -9.53 -12.37 1.12
N GLU A 58 -10.22 -13.05 2.05
CA GLU A 58 -11.61 -12.72 2.45
C GLU A 58 -11.80 -11.29 2.96
N LYS A 59 -10.76 -10.72 3.58
CA LYS A 59 -10.73 -9.34 4.05
C LYS A 59 -9.86 -8.51 3.12
N PRO A 60 -10.30 -7.32 2.69
CA PRO A 60 -9.43 -6.37 2.02
C PRO A 60 -8.20 -6.17 2.90
N VAL A 61 -7.02 -6.52 2.38
CA VAL A 61 -5.77 -6.32 3.11
C VAL A 61 -5.56 -4.82 3.22
N ASP A 62 -5.92 -4.26 4.39
CA ASP A 62 -5.54 -2.91 4.80
C ASP A 62 -4.05 -2.72 4.47
N PRO A 63 -3.63 -1.55 3.95
CA PRO A 63 -2.22 -1.30 3.61
C PRO A 63 -1.34 -1.79 4.76
N GLY A 64 -0.47 -2.74 4.41
CA GLY A 64 0.18 -3.62 5.38
C GLY A 64 0.84 -2.83 6.50
N ARG A 65 0.29 -3.00 7.71
CA ARG A 65 0.69 -2.42 9.00
C ARG A 65 0.33 -0.94 9.17
N LYS A 66 -0.82 -0.70 9.81
CA LYS A 66 -1.12 0.55 10.52
C LYS A 66 -0.01 0.82 11.54
N VAL A 67 0.69 1.95 11.39
CA VAL A 67 1.74 2.36 12.32
C VAL A 67 1.17 3.42 13.24
N ASN A 68 0.65 2.98 14.38
CA ASN A 68 0.35 3.89 15.48
C ASN A 68 1.66 4.24 16.16
N LEU A 69 1.97 5.54 16.20
CA LEU A 69 3.14 6.13 16.83
C LEU A 69 2.73 6.70 18.19
N SER A 70 3.52 6.41 19.23
CA SER A 70 3.40 7.08 20.53
C SER A 70 3.94 8.51 20.48
N THR A 71 3.63 9.32 21.48
CA THR A 71 4.16 10.69 21.61
C THR A 71 5.69 10.76 21.57
N THR A 72 6.37 9.79 22.21
CA THR A 72 7.83 9.65 22.19
C THR A 72 8.36 9.30 20.80
N GLU A 73 7.66 8.44 20.06
CA GLU A 73 8.01 8.04 18.70
C GLU A 73 7.80 9.18 17.70
N VAL A 74 6.74 9.97 17.87
CA VAL A 74 6.48 11.19 17.07
C VAL A 74 7.60 12.21 17.26
N LYS A 75 8.01 12.47 18.51
CA LYS A 75 9.13 13.37 18.81
C LYS A 75 10.45 12.88 18.23
N ALA A 76 10.74 11.59 18.38
CA ALA A 76 11.96 10.99 17.85
C ALA A 76 12.04 11.13 16.32
N LEU A 77 10.94 10.87 15.60
CA LEU A 77 10.86 11.07 14.15
C LEU A 77 10.99 12.54 13.73
N ALA A 78 10.31 13.45 14.43
CA ALA A 78 10.40 14.89 14.18
C ALA A 78 11.82 15.43 14.40
N SER A 79 12.57 14.82 15.33
CA SER A 79 13.96 15.17 15.67
C SER A 79 14.99 14.52 14.74
N GLY A 80 14.55 13.73 13.74
CA GLY A 80 15.44 13.09 12.77
C GLY A 80 16.06 11.78 13.25
N PHE A 81 15.49 11.13 14.27
CA PHE A 81 15.86 9.75 14.64
C PHE A 81 15.00 8.73 13.89
N PRO A 82 15.58 7.58 13.48
CA PRO A 82 14.81 6.49 12.91
C PRO A 82 13.92 5.86 13.99
N VAL A 83 12.66 5.60 13.66
CA VAL A 83 11.72 4.91 14.55
C VAL A 83 11.17 3.68 13.85
N ARG A 84 11.37 2.51 14.46
CA ARG A 84 11.00 1.21 13.91
C ARG A 84 11.59 1.02 12.51
N PHE A 85 10.76 1.10 11.48
CA PHE A 85 11.13 0.97 10.07
C PHE A 85 10.94 2.28 9.27
N ILE A 86 10.50 3.35 9.93
CA ILE A 86 10.33 4.67 9.32
C ILE A 86 11.70 5.37 9.35
N LYS A 87 12.21 5.67 8.15
CA LYS A 87 13.43 6.47 7.99
C LYS A 87 13.21 7.88 8.59
N PRO A 88 14.24 8.49 9.18
CA PRO A 88 14.13 9.82 9.77
C PRO A 88 13.67 10.86 8.75
N LEU A 89 13.02 11.92 9.23
CA LEU A 89 12.58 13.04 8.40
C LEU A 89 13.80 13.76 7.81
N GLN A 90 13.82 13.95 6.49
CA GLN A 90 14.83 14.80 5.85
C GLN A 90 14.31 16.24 5.73
N PRO A 91 15.18 17.25 5.56
CA PRO A 91 14.75 18.60 5.22
C PRO A 91 13.83 18.59 4.00
N ALA A 92 12.77 19.41 4.04
CA ALA A 92 11.71 19.49 3.02
C ALA A 92 10.81 18.25 2.87
N GLU A 93 10.85 17.29 3.80
CA GLU A 93 9.86 16.21 3.86
C GLU A 93 8.88 16.43 5.00
N CYS A 94 7.64 15.97 4.82
CA CYS A 94 6.59 16.02 5.84
C CYS A 94 5.97 14.63 6.02
N ILE A 95 5.63 14.27 7.25
CA ILE A 95 4.83 13.07 7.56
C ILE A 95 3.51 13.53 8.14
N PHE A 96 2.40 13.00 7.62
CA PHE A 96 1.07 13.27 8.13
C PHE A 96 0.61 12.16 9.07
N LEU A 97 0.06 12.57 10.21
CA LEU A 97 -0.50 11.71 11.24
C LEU A 97 -2.00 11.94 11.34
N ARG A 98 -2.76 10.88 11.60
CA ARG A 98 -4.16 10.95 12.01
C ARG A 98 -4.26 10.74 13.50
N THR A 99 -4.76 11.74 14.22
CA THR A 99 -4.99 11.68 15.67
C THR A 99 -6.24 10.88 16.01
N GLU A 100 -6.45 10.62 17.31
CA GLU A 100 -7.66 9.96 17.82
C GLU A 100 -8.92 10.78 17.52
N ASP A 101 -8.82 12.11 17.56
CA ASP A 101 -9.90 13.06 17.20
C ASP A 101 -10.17 13.15 15.69
N ASN A 102 -9.57 12.25 14.91
CA ASN A 102 -9.75 12.16 13.46
C ASN A 102 -9.16 13.34 12.66
N GLU A 103 -8.36 14.19 13.29
CA GLU A 103 -7.69 15.30 12.64
C GLU A 103 -6.40 14.83 11.96
N VAL A 104 -6.08 15.44 10.81
CA VAL A 104 -4.82 15.20 10.10
C VAL A 104 -3.86 16.33 10.42
N VAL A 105 -2.74 15.99 11.04
CA VAL A 105 -1.72 16.95 11.49
C VAL A 105 -0.35 16.56 10.98
N GLU A 106 0.50 17.56 10.76
CA GLU A 106 1.90 17.34 10.42
C GLU A 106 2.67 16.81 11.64
N ILE A 107 3.69 15.97 11.41
CA ILE A 107 4.52 15.40 12.47
C ILE A 107 5.20 16.45 13.36
N GLN A 108 5.59 17.60 12.81
CA GLN A 108 6.20 18.70 13.58
C GLN A 108 5.18 19.39 14.48
N GLU A 109 3.95 19.59 14.00
CA GLU A 109 2.85 20.13 14.81
C GLU A 109 2.40 19.15 15.89
N ALA A 110 2.29 17.86 15.53
CA ALA A 110 1.98 16.79 16.47
C ALA A 110 3.02 16.68 17.58
N ALA A 111 4.32 16.84 17.25
CA ALA A 111 5.40 16.84 18.24
C ALA A 111 5.33 18.04 19.20
N LYS A 112 4.91 19.21 18.72
CA LYS A 112 4.70 20.41 19.56
C LYS A 112 3.50 20.29 20.48
N ARG A 113 2.44 19.61 20.03
CA ARG A 113 1.18 19.41 20.76
C ARG A 113 1.14 18.12 21.59
N ASP A 114 2.23 17.35 21.61
CA ASP A 114 2.32 16.06 22.32
C ASP A 114 1.25 15.04 21.89
N LEU A 115 0.95 15.01 20.59
CA LEU A 115 -0.08 14.14 20.02
C LEU A 115 0.47 12.79 19.56
N GLN A 116 -0.33 11.74 19.75
CA GLN A 116 -0.08 10.39 19.22
C GLN A 116 -1.07 10.08 18.09
N GLY A 117 -0.73 9.13 17.21
CA GLY A 117 -1.61 8.84 16.07
C GLY A 117 -1.06 7.87 15.04
N LEU A 118 -1.89 7.63 14.03
CA LEU A 118 -1.59 6.75 12.91
C LEU A 118 -0.79 7.51 11.83
N ALA A 119 0.40 7.02 11.49
CA ALA A 119 1.16 7.53 10.33
C ALA A 119 0.45 7.17 9.02
N LEU A 120 0.06 8.18 8.25
CA LEU A 120 -0.67 8.02 6.99
C LEU A 120 0.28 7.96 5.80
N CYS A 121 1.03 9.04 5.58
CA CYS A 121 1.87 9.19 4.40
C CYS A 121 3.09 10.09 4.67
N ARG A 122 4.13 9.90 3.85
CA ARG A 122 5.31 10.77 3.76
C ARG A 122 5.26 11.50 2.43
N VAL A 123 5.34 12.83 2.48
CA VAL A 123 5.45 13.72 1.34
C VAL A 123 6.90 14.17 1.22
N LYS A 124 7.39 14.25 -0.02
CA LYS A 124 8.73 14.71 -0.39
C LYS A 124 8.63 15.88 -1.34
#